data_AF-A0A933MF47-F1
#
_entry.id   AF-A0A933MF47-F1
#
_cell.length_a   1.000
_cell.length_b   1.000
_cell.length_c   1.000
_cell.angle_alpha   90.00
_cell.angle_beta   90.00
_cell.angle_gamma   90.00
#
_symmetry.space_group_name_H-M   'P 1'
#
loop_
_entity.id
_entity.type
_entity.pdbx_description
1 polymer ?
#
loop_
_entity_poly.entity_id
_entity_poly.type
_entity_poly.pdbx_seq_one_letter_code
_entity_poly.pdbx_strand_id
1 'polypeptide(L)'
;MKKRKALITGIDGQDGSYLSELLLEKGYGVYGIVRRVALEDPEHHLWRIRHLLNKINIYSGSLESYPSIFKVVEKVKPDECYHLAAQSFVSYSFEDEFSTINTNINGTHFVLSAIKERAPKCKFYFAASSEMFGHAKEVPQNEFTPFHPRSPYGISKVAGFDLTRNYREAYNLFACNGILFNHESPRRGFEFVTRKITNTVAEIKLGLSKELKLGNLEAKRDWGFSGDYVLAMWLMLQQDKPDDYVIGTGETHTVKKFVELAFGYAGLDWKKYVKKDELLFRPAEVNVLQGDYSKAKKILGWKPTVKFEDLVKMMVDADLERLKNRVC
;
A
#
# COMPACT_ATOMS: atom_id res chain seq x y z
N MET A 1 -31.06 10.01 1.03
CA MET A 1 -30.04 10.69 0.20
C MET A 1 -29.30 9.65 -0.64
N LYS A 2 -28.87 9.98 -1.86
CA LYS A 2 -28.15 9.03 -2.73
C LYS A 2 -26.77 8.74 -2.13
N LYS A 3 -26.45 7.46 -1.95
CA LYS A 3 -25.16 6.99 -1.40
C LYS A 3 -24.02 7.38 -2.35
N ARG A 4 -22.96 8.05 -1.86
CA ARG A 4 -21.73 8.31 -2.65
C ARG A 4 -21.10 6.99 -3.05
N LYS A 5 -20.60 6.88 -4.27
CA LYS A 5 -19.98 5.67 -4.81
C LYS A 5 -18.45 5.81 -4.83
N ALA A 6 -17.76 4.89 -4.16
CA ALA A 6 -16.30 4.79 -4.22
C ALA A 6 -15.88 3.58 -5.05
N LEU A 7 -15.06 3.80 -6.08
CA LEU A 7 -14.42 2.73 -6.85
C LEU A 7 -12.97 2.54 -6.38
N ILE A 8 -12.61 1.34 -5.93
CA ILE A 8 -11.28 1.00 -5.46
C ILE A 8 -10.66 -0.03 -6.41
N THR A 9 -9.54 0.30 -7.04
CA THR A 9 -8.73 -0.72 -7.72
C THR A 9 -7.81 -1.37 -6.69
N GLY A 10 -7.65 -2.70 -6.71
CA GLY A 10 -6.79 -3.39 -5.74
C GLY A 10 -7.46 -3.48 -4.37
N ILE A 11 -8.78 -3.63 -4.37
CA ILE A 11 -9.62 -3.71 -3.18
C ILE A 11 -9.26 -4.90 -2.27
N ASP A 12 -8.72 -5.96 -2.86
CA ASP A 12 -8.27 -7.21 -2.24
C ASP A 12 -6.85 -7.12 -1.64
N GLY A 13 -6.19 -5.97 -1.80
CA GLY A 13 -4.93 -5.64 -1.16
C GLY A 13 -5.09 -5.24 0.31
N GLN A 14 -3.96 -4.96 0.97
CA GLN A 14 -3.94 -4.46 2.35
C GLN A 14 -4.77 -3.18 2.49
N ASP A 15 -4.40 -2.13 1.75
CA ASP A 15 -5.00 -0.81 1.95
C ASP A 15 -6.42 -0.77 1.39
N GLY A 16 -6.68 -1.49 0.29
CA GLY A 16 -8.03 -1.67 -0.24
C GLY A 16 -9.01 -2.24 0.77
N SER A 17 -8.55 -3.19 1.61
CA SER A 17 -9.39 -3.78 2.65
C SER A 17 -9.74 -2.80 3.78
N TYR A 18 -8.75 -2.05 4.30
CA TYR A 18 -8.99 -1.04 5.35
C TYR A 18 -9.78 0.15 4.83
N LEU A 19 -9.49 0.61 3.61
CA LEU A 19 -10.21 1.70 2.99
C LEU A 19 -11.68 1.32 2.74
N SER A 20 -11.95 0.06 2.37
CA SER A 20 -13.32 -0.43 2.21
C SER A 20 -14.11 -0.37 3.52
N GLU A 21 -13.50 -0.75 4.64
CA GLU A 21 -14.11 -0.63 5.97
C GLU A 21 -14.44 0.82 6.30
N LEU A 22 -13.45 1.70 6.18
CA LEU A 22 -13.61 3.13 6.43
C LEU A 22 -14.73 3.75 5.58
N LEU A 23 -14.77 3.45 4.28
CA LEU A 23 -15.76 4.02 3.37
C LEU A 23 -17.17 3.48 3.65
N LEU A 24 -17.30 2.20 4.02
CA LEU A 24 -18.59 1.63 4.44
C LEU A 24 -19.11 2.32 5.71
N GLU A 25 -18.25 2.56 6.70
CA GLU A 25 -18.57 3.31 7.92
C GLU A 25 -18.99 4.75 7.62
N LYS A 26 -18.34 5.40 6.65
CA LYS A 26 -18.72 6.74 6.13
C LYS A 26 -20.00 6.72 5.29
N GLY A 27 -20.64 5.56 5.10
CA GLY A 27 -21.89 5.43 4.37
C GLY A 27 -21.74 5.47 2.85
N TYR A 28 -20.62 5.01 2.28
CA TYR A 28 -20.42 4.89 0.83
C TYR A 28 -20.94 3.57 0.25
N GLY A 29 -21.35 3.58 -1.00
CA GLY A 29 -21.42 2.38 -1.84
C GLY A 29 -20.02 2.05 -2.31
N VAL A 30 -19.44 0.96 -1.82
CA VAL A 30 -18.08 0.54 -2.16
C VAL A 30 -18.11 -0.45 -3.32
N TYR A 31 -17.35 -0.14 -4.37
CA TYR A 31 -17.18 -0.92 -5.57
C TYR A 31 -15.69 -1.22 -5.75
N GLY A 32 -15.35 -2.47 -6.05
CA GLY A 32 -13.97 -2.93 -6.17
C GLY A 32 -13.69 -3.55 -7.52
N ILE A 33 -12.47 -3.38 -8.02
CA ILE A 33 -11.93 -4.15 -9.14
C ILE A 33 -10.94 -5.18 -8.61
N VAL A 34 -11.16 -6.45 -8.94
CA VAL A 34 -10.23 -7.56 -8.70
C VAL A 34 -9.92 -8.27 -10.02
N ARG A 35 -8.79 -8.98 -10.07
CA ARG A 35 -8.46 -9.84 -11.22
C ARG A 35 -9.40 -11.04 -11.25
N ARG A 36 -9.66 -11.58 -12.45
CA ARG A 36 -10.54 -12.75 -12.64
C ARG A 36 -10.15 -13.95 -11.78
N VAL A 37 -8.85 -14.24 -11.68
CA VAL A 37 -8.30 -15.31 -10.84
C VAL A 37 -8.71 -15.19 -9.38
N ALA A 38 -8.91 -13.97 -8.87
CA ALA A 38 -9.36 -13.76 -7.50
C ALA A 38 -10.83 -14.15 -7.27
N LEU A 39 -11.64 -14.15 -8.33
CA LEU A 39 -13.03 -14.64 -8.29
C LEU A 39 -13.10 -16.15 -8.51
N GLU A 40 -12.11 -16.72 -9.18
CA GLU A 40 -12.01 -18.17 -9.42
C GLU A 40 -11.52 -18.92 -8.15
N ASP A 41 -10.71 -18.27 -7.32
CA ASP A 41 -10.33 -18.76 -5.99
C ASP A 41 -10.48 -17.66 -4.90
N PRO A 42 -11.74 -17.38 -4.48
CA PRO A 42 -12.03 -16.35 -3.48
C PRO A 42 -11.40 -16.62 -2.12
N GLU A 43 -11.21 -17.90 -1.77
CA GLU A 43 -10.70 -18.28 -0.46
C GLU A 43 -9.27 -17.78 -0.27
N HIS A 44 -8.40 -17.97 -1.27
CA HIS A 44 -7.00 -17.57 -1.19
C HIS A 44 -6.76 -16.11 -1.60
N HIS A 45 -7.60 -15.53 -2.47
CA HIS A 45 -7.36 -14.19 -2.99
C HIS A 45 -8.17 -13.09 -2.30
N LEU A 46 -9.38 -13.39 -1.80
CA LEU A 46 -10.26 -12.38 -1.19
C LEU A 46 -10.31 -12.46 0.34
N TRP A 47 -9.41 -13.21 0.97
CA TRP A 47 -9.39 -13.39 2.44
C TRP A 47 -9.35 -12.06 3.21
N ARG A 48 -8.70 -11.02 2.68
CA ARG A 48 -8.61 -9.69 3.32
C ARG A 48 -9.94 -8.93 3.35
N ILE A 49 -10.86 -9.26 2.47
CA ILE A 49 -12.16 -8.58 2.33
C ILE A 49 -13.33 -9.54 2.48
N ARG A 50 -13.10 -10.77 2.92
CA ARG A 50 -14.11 -11.82 3.02
C ARG A 50 -15.28 -11.40 3.90
N HIS A 51 -14.99 -10.74 5.02
CA HIS A 51 -15.97 -10.19 5.95
C HIS A 51 -16.79 -9.01 5.38
N LEU A 52 -16.40 -8.48 4.22
CA LEU A 52 -17.03 -7.36 3.54
C LEU A 52 -17.83 -7.76 2.29
N LEU A 53 -17.71 -9.00 1.80
CA LEU A 53 -18.27 -9.40 0.49
C LEU A 53 -19.79 -9.14 0.36
N ASN A 54 -20.54 -9.23 1.46
CA ASN A 54 -21.99 -8.95 1.48
C ASN A 54 -22.33 -7.44 1.52
N LYS A 55 -21.33 -6.57 1.64
CA LYS A 55 -21.47 -5.11 1.81
C LYS A 55 -20.85 -4.33 0.64
N ILE A 56 -20.04 -4.98 -0.19
CA ILE A 56 -19.31 -4.37 -1.31
C ILE A 56 -19.74 -5.00 -2.64
N ASN A 57 -19.44 -4.33 -3.75
CA ASN A 57 -19.70 -4.84 -5.09
C ASN A 57 -18.37 -5.07 -5.81
N ILE A 58 -18.11 -6.29 -6.24
CA ILE A 58 -16.85 -6.64 -6.90
C ILE A 58 -17.08 -6.81 -8.41
N TYR A 59 -16.18 -6.24 -9.21
CA TYR A 59 -16.11 -6.44 -10.64
C TYR A 59 -14.78 -7.07 -11.03
N SER A 60 -14.82 -8.01 -11.96
CA SER A 60 -13.61 -8.51 -12.63
C SER A 60 -13.06 -7.42 -13.54
N GLY A 61 -11.78 -7.12 -13.42
CA GLY A 61 -11.05 -6.28 -14.37
C GLY A 61 -9.54 -6.41 -14.27
N SER A 62 -8.85 -6.05 -15.35
CA SER A 62 -7.38 -6.00 -15.40
C SER A 62 -6.89 -4.59 -15.71
N LEU A 63 -5.87 -4.14 -14.98
CA LEU A 63 -5.15 -2.90 -15.29
C LEU A 63 -4.39 -2.96 -16.61
N GLU A 64 -4.19 -4.16 -17.18
CA GLU A 64 -3.53 -4.34 -18.47
C GLU A 64 -4.51 -4.11 -19.65
N SER A 65 -5.79 -3.84 -19.38
CA SER A 65 -6.83 -3.72 -20.39
C SER A 65 -7.67 -2.46 -20.21
N TYR A 66 -7.43 -1.45 -21.05
CA TYR A 66 -8.25 -0.23 -21.07
C TYR A 66 -9.75 -0.50 -21.23
N PRO A 67 -10.22 -1.35 -22.17
CA PRO A 67 -11.65 -1.66 -22.28
C PRO A 67 -12.25 -2.27 -21.02
N SER A 68 -11.47 -3.06 -20.28
CA SER A 68 -11.91 -3.63 -19.00
C SER A 68 -12.17 -2.55 -17.96
N ILE A 69 -11.22 -1.64 -17.78
CA ILE A 69 -11.33 -0.53 -16.83
C ILE A 69 -12.45 0.42 -17.24
N PHE A 70 -12.50 0.78 -18.51
CA PHE A 70 -13.51 1.67 -19.09
C PHE A 70 -14.93 1.17 -18.83
N LYS A 71 -15.21 -0.13 -19.06
CA LYS A 71 -16.53 -0.74 -18.78
C LYS A 71 -16.92 -0.65 -17.31
N VAL A 72 -15.99 -0.87 -16.38
CA VAL A 72 -16.29 -0.77 -14.94
C VAL A 72 -16.57 0.67 -14.55
N VAL A 73 -15.75 1.63 -15.00
CA VAL A 73 -15.98 3.05 -14.70
C VAL A 73 -17.30 3.54 -15.29
N GLU A 74 -17.63 3.17 -16.53
CA GLU A 74 -18.90 3.50 -17.18
C GLU A 74 -20.12 2.93 -16.45
N LYS A 75 -20.01 1.70 -15.93
CA LYS A 75 -21.07 1.04 -15.16
C LYS A 75 -21.25 1.68 -13.77
N VAL A 76 -20.16 1.95 -13.06
CA VAL A 76 -20.22 2.45 -11.68
C VAL A 76 -20.55 3.93 -11.65
N LYS A 77 -19.95 4.73 -12.53
CA LYS A 77 -19.92 6.20 -12.50
C LYS A 77 -19.59 6.71 -11.08
N PRO A 78 -18.36 6.46 -10.60
CA PRO A 78 -17.99 6.72 -9.21
C PRO A 78 -17.96 8.23 -8.89
N ASP A 79 -18.23 8.57 -7.63
CA ASP A 79 -18.02 9.91 -7.09
C ASP A 79 -16.56 10.08 -6.62
N GLU A 80 -15.95 8.99 -6.13
CA GLU A 80 -14.54 8.93 -5.74
C GLU A 80 -13.89 7.66 -6.30
N CYS A 81 -12.65 7.74 -6.77
CA CYS A 81 -11.87 6.62 -7.25
C CYS A 81 -10.52 6.57 -6.54
N TYR A 82 -10.22 5.44 -5.90
CA TYR A 82 -8.96 5.19 -5.20
C TYR A 82 -8.17 4.15 -5.99
N HIS A 83 -7.16 4.61 -6.73
CA HIS A 83 -6.31 3.75 -7.53
C HIS A 83 -5.17 3.18 -6.68
N LEU A 84 -5.43 2.04 -6.03
CA LEU A 84 -4.48 1.36 -5.14
C LEU A 84 -3.80 0.15 -5.81
N ALA A 85 -4.41 -0.39 -6.87
CA ALA A 85 -3.86 -1.52 -7.61
C ALA A 85 -2.50 -1.18 -8.24
N ALA A 86 -1.52 -2.05 -8.02
CA ALA A 86 -0.22 -2.01 -8.66
C ALA A 86 0.41 -3.41 -8.59
N GLN A 87 1.34 -3.71 -9.48
CA GLN A 87 2.39 -4.67 -9.17
C GLN A 87 3.32 -4.01 -8.15
N SER A 88 3.09 -4.30 -6.87
CA SER A 88 3.66 -3.57 -5.73
C SER A 88 4.88 -4.23 -5.08
N PHE A 89 5.16 -5.49 -5.42
CA PHE A 89 6.38 -6.14 -4.97
C PHE A 89 7.57 -5.58 -5.72
N VAL A 90 8.52 -5.02 -4.98
CA VAL A 90 9.70 -4.38 -5.57
C VAL A 90 10.72 -5.46 -5.93
N SER A 91 10.70 -5.89 -7.19
CA SER A 91 11.90 -6.48 -7.79
C SER A 91 12.91 -5.36 -8.03
N TYR A 92 14.13 -5.54 -7.53
CA TYR A 92 15.28 -4.69 -7.87
C TYR A 92 16.10 -5.29 -9.02
N SER A 93 15.73 -6.49 -9.50
CA SER A 93 16.24 -7.06 -10.74
C SER A 93 15.44 -6.50 -11.92
N PHE A 94 16.15 -6.08 -12.96
CA PHE A 94 15.64 -5.65 -14.27
C PHE A 94 15.63 -6.83 -15.27
N GLU A 95 15.41 -8.04 -14.79
CA GLU A 95 15.39 -9.22 -15.66
C GLU A 95 13.96 -9.61 -16.12
N ASP A 96 12.91 -9.06 -15.48
CA ASP A 96 11.49 -9.27 -15.86
C ASP A 96 10.56 -8.12 -15.40
N GLU A 97 10.96 -6.87 -15.65
CA GLU A 97 10.31 -5.66 -15.17
C GLU A 97 9.26 -5.08 -16.12
N PHE A 98 9.17 -5.59 -17.35
CA PHE A 98 8.18 -5.14 -18.34
C PHE A 98 6.76 -5.27 -17.81
N SER A 99 6.48 -6.34 -17.07
CA SER A 99 5.18 -6.56 -16.40
C SER A 99 4.85 -5.41 -15.44
N THR A 100 5.80 -4.99 -14.61
CA THR A 100 5.63 -3.92 -13.62
C THR A 100 5.42 -2.58 -14.30
N ILE A 101 6.29 -2.23 -15.25
CA ILE A 101 6.24 -0.95 -15.96
C ILE A 101 4.94 -0.86 -16.75
N ASN A 102 4.61 -1.87 -17.56
CA ASN A 102 3.39 -1.87 -18.37
C ASN A 102 2.14 -1.81 -17.50
N THR A 103 2.04 -2.65 -16.48
CA THR A 103 0.84 -2.69 -15.62
C THR A 103 0.66 -1.40 -14.84
N ASN A 104 1.72 -0.89 -14.21
CA ASN A 104 1.60 0.27 -13.35
C ASN A 104 1.40 1.57 -14.15
N ILE A 105 2.19 1.81 -15.20
CA ILE A 105 2.09 3.05 -15.99
C ILE A 105 0.82 3.04 -16.83
N ASN A 106 0.61 2.02 -17.67
CA ASN A 106 -0.57 1.97 -18.53
C ASN A 106 -1.84 1.80 -17.69
N GLY A 107 -1.82 0.99 -16.64
CA GLY A 107 -2.95 0.84 -15.72
C GLY A 107 -3.38 2.17 -15.08
N THR A 108 -2.41 2.97 -14.61
CA THR A 108 -2.71 4.32 -14.08
C THR A 108 -3.33 5.20 -15.16
N HIS A 109 -2.73 5.22 -16.36
CA HIS A 109 -3.25 6.00 -17.48
C HIS A 109 -4.66 5.55 -17.90
N PHE A 110 -4.93 4.25 -17.92
CA PHE A 110 -6.23 3.68 -18.26
C PHE A 110 -7.32 4.11 -17.30
N VAL A 111 -7.03 4.10 -15.99
CA VAL A 111 -8.00 4.55 -14.98
C VAL A 111 -8.24 6.06 -15.11
N LEU A 112 -7.20 6.88 -15.20
CA LEU A 112 -7.32 8.34 -15.37
C LEU A 112 -8.12 8.70 -16.63
N SER A 113 -7.79 8.08 -17.76
CA SER A 113 -8.47 8.27 -19.03
C SER A 113 -9.95 7.86 -18.95
N ALA A 114 -10.24 6.67 -18.40
CA ALA A 114 -11.62 6.21 -18.23
C ALA A 114 -12.44 7.13 -17.30
N ILE A 115 -11.85 7.60 -16.21
CA ILE A 115 -12.49 8.54 -15.27
C ILE A 115 -12.78 9.86 -15.97
N LYS A 116 -11.81 10.46 -16.67
CA LYS A 116 -12.00 11.69 -17.44
C LYS A 116 -13.18 11.58 -18.42
N GLU A 117 -13.28 10.48 -19.16
CA GLU A 117 -14.28 10.30 -20.21
C GLU A 117 -15.68 9.91 -19.67
N ARG A 118 -15.76 9.10 -18.60
CA ARG A 118 -17.01 8.48 -18.15
C ARG A 118 -17.53 8.99 -16.81
N ALA A 119 -16.66 9.58 -15.99
CA ALA A 119 -16.99 10.13 -14.68
C ALA A 119 -16.16 11.40 -14.38
N PRO A 120 -16.22 12.47 -15.20
CA PRO A 120 -15.34 13.64 -15.07
C PRO A 120 -15.50 14.42 -13.75
N LYS A 121 -16.59 14.19 -13.00
CA LYS A 121 -16.80 14.76 -11.66
C LYS A 121 -16.21 13.90 -10.53
N CYS A 122 -15.67 12.73 -10.85
CA CYS A 122 -15.08 11.83 -9.88
C CYS A 122 -13.80 12.44 -9.31
N LYS A 123 -13.64 12.41 -8.00
CA LYS A 123 -12.38 12.72 -7.35
C LYS A 123 -11.47 11.51 -7.38
N PHE A 124 -10.24 11.68 -7.86
CA PHE A 124 -9.28 10.60 -8.08
C PHE A 124 -8.14 10.66 -7.06
N TYR A 125 -7.79 9.52 -6.48
CA TYR A 125 -6.63 9.34 -5.62
C TYR A 125 -5.67 8.36 -6.28
N PHE A 126 -4.41 8.77 -6.42
CA PHE A 126 -3.31 7.90 -6.82
C PHE A 126 -2.49 7.46 -5.59
N ALA A 127 -2.32 6.15 -5.43
CA ALA A 127 -1.38 5.60 -4.46
C ALA A 127 0.06 5.74 -4.98
N ALA A 128 0.67 6.91 -4.77
CA ALA A 128 2.10 7.10 -4.95
C ALA A 128 2.89 6.39 -3.81
N SER A 129 4.21 6.57 -3.75
CA SER A 129 5.03 5.85 -2.77
C SER A 129 6.32 6.60 -2.43
N SER A 130 6.80 6.43 -1.20
CA SER A 130 8.15 6.88 -0.80
C SER A 130 9.28 6.24 -1.62
N GLU A 131 9.05 5.09 -2.27
CA GLU A 131 10.04 4.47 -3.19
C GLU A 131 10.34 5.35 -4.42
N MET A 132 9.51 6.36 -4.71
CA MET A 132 9.83 7.40 -5.71
C MET A 132 11.06 8.22 -5.31
N PHE A 133 11.24 8.49 -4.01
CA PHE A 133 12.40 9.23 -3.52
C PHE A 133 13.70 8.43 -3.69
N GLY A 134 13.64 7.11 -3.51
CA GLY A 134 14.77 6.20 -3.72
C GLY A 134 16.04 6.70 -3.04
N HIS A 135 17.07 7.04 -3.82
CA HIS A 135 18.32 7.63 -3.30
C HIS A 135 18.18 9.16 -3.16
N ALA A 136 17.29 9.56 -2.25
CA ALA A 136 16.98 10.95 -1.95
C ALA A 136 18.21 11.71 -1.48
N LYS A 137 18.34 12.97 -1.89
CA LYS A 137 19.42 13.87 -1.44
C LYS A 137 19.17 14.47 -0.05
N GLU A 138 17.93 14.43 0.40
CA GLU A 138 17.45 15.08 1.63
C GLU A 138 16.71 14.07 2.50
N VAL A 139 16.82 14.23 3.82
CA VAL A 139 16.09 13.47 4.85
C VAL A 139 15.76 14.43 5.99
N PRO A 140 14.50 14.53 6.44
CA PRO A 140 13.30 13.83 5.94
C PRO A 140 12.87 14.33 4.55
N GLN A 141 12.12 13.50 3.82
CA GLN A 141 11.57 13.86 2.50
C GLN A 141 10.15 14.45 2.62
N ASN A 142 9.86 15.50 1.86
CA ASN A 142 8.55 16.15 1.77
C ASN A 142 8.06 16.21 0.31
N GLU A 143 6.96 16.92 0.05
CA GLU A 143 6.35 17.02 -1.29
C GLU A 143 7.24 17.70 -2.34
N PHE A 144 8.28 18.43 -1.92
CA PHE A 144 9.21 19.14 -2.80
C PHE A 144 10.54 18.40 -3.00
N THR A 145 10.81 17.34 -2.24
CA THR A 145 12.04 16.58 -2.36
C THR A 145 12.12 15.91 -3.75
N PRO A 146 13.22 16.09 -4.50
CA PRO A 146 13.36 15.48 -5.82
C PRO A 146 13.34 13.95 -5.79
N PHE A 147 12.65 13.34 -6.74
CA PHE A 147 12.62 11.88 -6.91
C PHE A 147 13.93 11.35 -7.50
N HIS A 148 14.37 10.19 -7.01
CA HIS A 148 15.53 9.46 -7.51
C HIS A 148 15.32 7.94 -7.35
N PRO A 149 14.34 7.36 -8.07
CA PRO A 149 13.91 5.98 -7.88
C PRO A 149 15.04 4.98 -8.17
N ARG A 150 15.03 3.85 -7.46
CA ARG A 150 16.08 2.80 -7.52
C ARG A 150 15.56 1.43 -7.97
N SER A 151 14.34 1.38 -8.48
CA SER A 151 13.69 0.15 -8.95
C SER A 151 12.68 0.45 -10.07
N PRO A 152 12.34 -0.55 -10.92
CA PRO A 152 11.25 -0.43 -11.88
C PRO A 152 9.92 0.00 -11.24
N TYR A 153 9.64 -0.50 -10.03
CA TYR A 153 8.48 -0.07 -9.24
C TYR A 153 8.54 1.43 -8.92
N GLY A 154 9.65 1.92 -8.37
CA GLY A 154 9.82 3.34 -8.05
C GLY A 154 9.69 4.23 -9.30
N ILE A 155 10.28 3.83 -10.42
CA ILE A 155 10.16 4.53 -11.71
C ILE A 155 8.70 4.58 -12.17
N SER A 156 7.99 3.44 -12.12
CA SER A 156 6.57 3.39 -12.52
C SER A 156 5.67 4.28 -11.65
N LYS A 157 6.00 4.43 -10.36
CA LYS A 157 5.27 5.31 -9.44
C LYS A 157 5.55 6.79 -9.71
N VAL A 158 6.78 7.17 -10.09
CA VAL A 158 7.08 8.53 -10.56
C VAL A 158 6.26 8.85 -11.81
N ALA A 159 6.22 7.94 -12.79
CA ALA A 159 5.40 8.13 -13.98
C ALA A 159 3.90 8.28 -13.66
N GLY A 160 3.36 7.44 -12.76
CA GLY A 160 1.96 7.55 -12.32
C GLY A 160 1.66 8.85 -11.54
N PHE A 161 2.62 9.32 -10.74
CA PHE A 161 2.54 10.60 -10.04
C PHE A 161 2.44 11.78 -11.02
N ASP A 162 3.34 11.82 -12.01
CA ASP A 162 3.35 12.87 -13.03
C ASP A 162 2.13 12.78 -13.95
N LEU A 163 1.67 11.58 -14.31
CA LEU A 163 0.42 11.39 -15.05
C LEU A 163 -0.77 11.99 -14.27
N THR A 164 -0.89 11.66 -12.98
CA THR A 164 -1.96 12.16 -12.12
C THR A 164 -1.91 13.68 -12.01
N ARG A 165 -0.71 14.25 -11.81
CA ARG A 165 -0.49 15.69 -11.78
C ARG A 165 -0.88 16.36 -13.10
N ASN A 166 -0.49 15.80 -14.23
CA ASN A 166 -0.84 16.33 -15.55
C ASN A 166 -2.35 16.29 -15.80
N TYR A 167 -3.05 15.23 -15.37
CA TYR A 167 -4.52 15.19 -15.51
C TYR A 167 -5.22 16.24 -14.63
N ARG A 168 -4.68 16.52 -13.44
CA ARG A 168 -5.12 17.63 -12.59
C ARG A 168 -4.94 18.98 -13.28
N GLU A 169 -3.74 19.24 -13.81
CA GLU A 169 -3.36 20.56 -14.35
C GLU A 169 -3.96 20.82 -15.74
N ALA A 170 -3.95 19.83 -16.64
CA ALA A 170 -4.36 20.00 -18.03
C ALA A 170 -5.88 19.82 -18.25
N TYR A 171 -6.54 18.99 -17.44
CA TYR A 171 -7.97 18.68 -17.60
C TYR A 171 -8.82 19.12 -16.42
N ASN A 172 -8.24 19.82 -15.44
CA ASN A 172 -8.92 20.28 -14.23
C ASN A 172 -9.63 19.14 -13.46
N LEU A 173 -9.07 17.93 -13.52
CA LEU A 173 -9.57 16.79 -12.77
C LEU A 173 -9.22 16.97 -11.28
N PHE A 174 -10.14 16.68 -10.37
CA PHE A 174 -9.79 16.60 -8.94
C PHE A 174 -8.96 15.34 -8.72
N ALA A 175 -7.64 15.45 -8.79
CA ALA A 175 -6.73 14.30 -8.68
C ALA A 175 -5.60 14.56 -7.67
N CYS A 176 -5.51 13.73 -6.63
CA CYS A 176 -4.52 13.84 -5.56
C CYS A 176 -3.50 12.70 -5.64
N ASN A 177 -2.23 12.99 -5.33
CA ASN A 177 -1.23 11.95 -5.07
C ASN A 177 -1.00 11.81 -3.56
N GLY A 178 -1.20 10.60 -3.03
CA GLY A 178 -0.71 10.26 -1.70
C GLY A 178 0.69 9.67 -1.79
N ILE A 179 1.70 10.42 -1.36
CA ILE A 179 3.09 9.96 -1.27
C ILE A 179 3.27 9.25 0.07
N LEU A 180 2.78 8.00 0.12
CA LEU A 180 2.76 7.21 1.35
C LEU A 180 4.11 6.52 1.57
N PHE A 181 4.64 6.68 2.78
CA PHE A 181 5.76 5.91 3.32
C PHE A 181 5.31 4.49 3.67
N ASN A 182 6.22 3.64 4.15
CA ASN A 182 5.88 2.25 4.42
C ASN A 182 4.79 2.17 5.49
N HIS A 183 3.79 1.33 5.24
CA HIS A 183 2.69 1.13 6.16
C HIS A 183 2.27 -0.33 6.15
N GLU A 184 2.11 -0.86 7.35
CA GLU A 184 2.07 -2.28 7.62
C GLU A 184 0.81 -2.59 8.42
N SER A 185 0.48 -3.88 8.52
CA SER A 185 -0.65 -4.36 9.30
C SER A 185 -0.67 -5.89 9.35
N PRO A 186 -1.56 -6.48 10.16
CA PRO A 186 -1.92 -7.90 10.06
C PRO A 186 -2.46 -8.36 8.70
N ARG A 187 -2.67 -7.46 7.73
CA ARG A 187 -3.11 -7.76 6.36
C ARG A 187 -1.99 -7.62 5.32
N ARG A 188 -0.77 -7.26 5.73
CA ARG A 188 0.38 -7.12 4.82
C ARG A 188 0.69 -8.43 4.07
N GLY A 189 1.17 -8.35 2.83
CA GLY A 189 1.65 -9.54 2.09
C GLY A 189 2.89 -10.17 2.75
N PHE A 190 3.00 -11.50 2.71
CA PHE A 190 4.09 -12.26 3.34
C PHE A 190 5.45 -12.05 2.67
N GLU A 191 5.46 -11.55 1.44
CA GLU A 191 6.64 -11.18 0.67
C GLU A 191 7.35 -9.93 1.23
N PHE A 192 6.65 -9.11 2.04
CA PHE A 192 7.23 -7.92 2.65
C PHE A 192 7.92 -8.25 3.98
N VAL A 193 9.04 -7.57 4.25
CA VAL A 193 9.96 -7.90 5.36
C VAL A 193 9.29 -7.95 6.74
N THR A 194 8.40 -7.00 7.05
CA THR A 194 7.69 -6.88 8.33
C THR A 194 6.76 -8.08 8.57
N ARG A 195 6.02 -8.48 7.53
CA ARG A 195 5.12 -9.63 7.60
C ARG A 195 5.87 -10.94 7.60
N LYS A 196 6.94 -11.05 6.81
CA LYS A 196 7.85 -12.19 6.84
C LYS A 196 8.40 -12.42 8.26
N ILE A 197 8.87 -11.35 8.91
CA ILE A 197 9.38 -11.43 10.30
C ILE A 197 8.29 -11.92 11.25
N THR A 198 7.12 -11.26 11.29
CA THR A 198 6.07 -11.57 12.26
C THR A 198 5.45 -12.95 12.05
N ASN A 199 5.21 -13.36 10.81
CA ASN A 199 4.78 -14.71 10.47
C ASN A 199 5.78 -15.77 10.96
N THR A 200 7.08 -15.61 10.65
CA THR A 200 8.09 -16.60 11.03
C THR A 200 8.36 -16.59 12.53
N VAL A 201 8.26 -15.45 13.22
CA VAL A 201 8.27 -15.40 14.69
C VAL A 201 7.14 -16.25 15.27
N ALA A 202 5.94 -16.14 14.73
CA ALA A 202 4.80 -16.95 15.16
C ALA A 202 5.00 -18.45 14.85
N GLU A 203 5.51 -18.79 13.67
CA GLU A 203 5.87 -20.17 13.31
C GLU A 203 6.92 -20.77 14.25
N ILE A 204 8.00 -20.04 14.54
CA ILE A 204 9.05 -20.48 15.47
C ILE A 204 8.47 -20.68 16.87
N LYS A 205 7.64 -19.74 17.34
CA LYS A 205 7.01 -19.83 18.67
C LYS A 205 6.14 -21.08 18.82
N LEU A 206 5.51 -21.51 17.73
CA LEU A 206 4.65 -22.70 17.66
C LEU A 206 5.40 -23.97 17.22
N GLY A 207 6.72 -23.91 17.04
CA GLY A 207 7.55 -25.06 16.64
C GLY A 207 7.40 -25.48 15.17
N LEU A 208 6.79 -24.64 14.33
CA LEU A 208 6.54 -24.89 12.90
C LEU A 208 7.73 -24.51 12.01
N SER A 209 8.62 -23.64 12.50
CA SER A 209 9.85 -23.25 11.80
C SER A 209 11.03 -23.19 12.78
N LYS A 210 12.25 -23.26 12.25
CA LYS A 210 13.50 -23.25 13.03
C LYS A 210 14.38 -22.03 12.77
N GLU A 211 14.11 -21.27 11.71
CA GLU A 211 14.97 -20.14 11.32
C GLU A 211 14.21 -19.08 10.53
N LEU A 212 14.75 -17.86 10.54
CA LEU A 212 14.30 -16.73 9.73
C LEU A 212 15.48 -16.21 8.89
N LYS A 213 15.37 -16.33 7.56
CA LYS A 213 16.37 -15.79 6.62
C LYS A 213 16.05 -14.36 6.21
N LEU A 214 16.99 -13.43 6.39
CA LEU A 214 16.86 -12.02 6.03
C LEU A 214 18.10 -11.52 5.28
N GLY A 215 17.92 -10.47 4.48
CA GLY A 215 19.02 -9.75 3.83
C GLY A 215 19.58 -8.66 4.73
N ASN A 216 19.49 -7.40 4.28
CA ASN A 216 20.04 -6.25 4.99
C ASN A 216 19.24 -5.88 6.26
N LEU A 217 19.84 -6.11 7.43
CA LEU A 217 19.25 -5.74 8.73
C LEU A 217 19.40 -4.26 9.08
N GLU A 218 20.30 -3.54 8.40
CA GLU A 218 20.61 -2.13 8.68
C GLU A 218 19.75 -1.16 7.87
N ALA A 219 18.96 -1.65 6.91
CA ALA A 219 18.03 -0.85 6.14
C ALA A 219 17.03 -0.15 7.07
N LYS A 220 16.85 1.17 6.90
CA LYS A 220 15.95 2.00 7.70
C LYS A 220 14.70 2.40 6.93
N ARG A 221 13.53 2.29 7.56
CA ARG A 221 12.24 2.70 7.00
C ARG A 221 11.38 3.40 8.04
N ASP A 222 10.54 4.29 7.56
CA ASP A 222 9.41 4.88 8.27
C ASP A 222 8.19 3.97 8.09
N TRP A 223 7.79 3.28 9.17
CA TRP A 223 6.71 2.28 9.19
C TRP A 223 5.53 2.77 10.02
N GLY A 224 4.41 3.06 9.35
CA GLY A 224 3.12 3.35 9.99
C GLY A 224 2.10 2.22 9.89
N PHE A 225 0.90 2.46 10.41
CA PHE A 225 -0.21 1.52 10.32
C PHE A 225 -1.10 1.82 9.10
N SER A 226 -1.41 0.82 8.29
CA SER A 226 -2.24 0.97 7.08
C SER A 226 -3.63 1.58 7.36
N GLY A 227 -4.27 1.26 8.49
CA GLY A 227 -5.56 1.84 8.88
C GLY A 227 -5.50 3.36 9.10
N ASP A 228 -4.40 3.89 9.63
CA ASP A 228 -4.19 5.34 9.74
C ASP A 228 -4.00 5.97 8.36
N TYR A 229 -3.33 5.26 7.45
CA TYR A 229 -2.94 5.80 6.15
C TYR A 229 -4.14 5.88 5.19
N VAL A 230 -5.06 4.92 5.23
CA VAL A 230 -6.29 4.99 4.41
C VAL A 230 -7.20 6.15 4.80
N LEU A 231 -7.15 6.59 6.07
CA LEU A 231 -7.83 7.81 6.51
C LEU A 231 -7.26 9.05 5.82
N ALA A 232 -5.93 9.13 5.66
CA ALA A 232 -5.30 10.22 4.90
C ALA A 232 -5.76 10.22 3.44
N MET A 233 -5.83 9.06 2.79
CA MET A 233 -6.33 8.94 1.40
C MET A 233 -7.72 9.57 1.26
N TRP A 234 -8.63 9.22 2.17
CA TRP A 234 -10.00 9.75 2.18
C TRP A 234 -10.01 11.26 2.44
N LEU A 235 -9.25 11.74 3.44
CA LEU A 235 -9.16 13.16 3.79
C LEU A 235 -8.68 14.02 2.62
N MET A 236 -7.73 13.55 1.81
CA MET A 236 -7.26 14.26 0.61
C MET A 236 -8.40 14.53 -0.37
N LEU A 237 -9.30 13.56 -0.58
CA LEU A 237 -10.45 13.73 -1.48
C LEU A 237 -11.58 14.56 -0.87
N GLN A 238 -11.54 14.87 0.43
CA GLN A 238 -12.53 15.74 1.06
C GLN A 238 -12.16 17.23 0.97
N GLN A 239 -10.94 17.56 0.53
CA GLN A 239 -10.49 18.95 0.42
C GLN A 239 -11.22 19.71 -0.71
N ASP A 240 -11.18 21.04 -0.62
CA ASP A 240 -11.75 21.93 -1.64
C ASP A 240 -10.97 21.90 -2.95
N LYS A 241 -9.64 21.73 -2.87
CA LYS A 241 -8.73 21.66 -4.02
C LYS A 241 -7.89 20.37 -3.96
N PRO A 242 -7.60 19.74 -5.11
CA PRO A 242 -6.71 18.60 -5.16
C PRO A 242 -5.26 19.02 -4.96
N ASP A 243 -4.46 18.18 -4.31
CA ASP A 243 -3.04 18.43 -4.04
C ASP A 243 -2.33 17.11 -3.70
N ASP A 244 -1.02 17.16 -3.54
CA ASP A 244 -0.15 16.04 -3.21
C ASP A 244 0.32 16.12 -1.75
N TYR A 245 0.41 14.98 -1.06
CA TYR A 245 0.73 14.94 0.37
C TYR A 245 1.65 13.78 0.72
N VAL A 246 2.70 14.06 1.48
CA VAL A 246 3.53 13.06 2.16
C VAL A 246 2.79 12.57 3.39
N ILE A 247 2.66 11.24 3.49
CA ILE A 247 2.06 10.54 4.63
C ILE A 247 3.10 9.57 5.19
N GLY A 248 3.54 9.85 6.40
CA GLY A 248 4.59 9.11 7.11
C GLY A 248 4.43 9.26 8.61
N THR A 249 5.23 8.54 9.39
CA THR A 249 5.29 8.71 10.84
C THR A 249 6.28 9.80 11.26
N GLY A 250 7.26 10.10 10.41
CA GLY A 250 8.38 10.98 10.73
C GLY A 250 9.48 10.30 11.55
N GLU A 251 9.34 9.01 11.83
CA GLU A 251 10.30 8.19 12.59
C GLU A 251 10.87 7.10 11.69
N THR A 252 12.12 6.68 11.89
CA THR A 252 12.71 5.55 11.15
C THR A 252 13.32 4.52 12.08
N HIS A 253 13.16 3.26 11.70
CA HIS A 253 13.72 2.12 12.41
C HIS A 253 14.44 1.17 11.46
N THR A 254 15.46 0.47 11.96
CA THR A 254 16.15 -0.57 11.20
C THR A 254 15.31 -1.85 11.15
N VAL A 255 15.53 -2.67 10.12
CA VAL A 255 15.00 -4.05 10.08
C VAL A 255 15.44 -4.83 11.32
N LYS A 256 16.68 -4.64 11.79
CA LYS A 256 17.19 -5.21 13.04
C LYS A 256 16.33 -4.85 14.25
N LYS A 257 15.96 -3.59 14.41
CA LYS A 257 15.11 -3.14 15.53
C LYS A 257 13.72 -3.80 15.47
N PHE A 258 13.16 -3.94 14.27
CA PHE A 258 11.90 -4.66 14.07
C PHE A 258 12.02 -6.13 14.53
N VAL A 259 13.09 -6.83 14.12
CA VAL A 259 13.40 -8.20 14.53
C VAL A 259 13.52 -8.30 16.05
N GLU A 260 14.31 -7.43 16.68
CA GLU A 260 14.51 -7.42 18.14
C GLU A 260 13.18 -7.28 18.90
N LEU A 261 12.32 -6.35 18.48
CA LEU A 261 11.01 -6.15 19.09
C LEU A 261 10.07 -7.35 18.88
N ALA A 262 9.99 -7.87 17.66
CA ALA A 262 9.08 -8.97 17.33
C ALA A 262 9.44 -10.26 18.09
N PHE A 263 10.72 -10.64 18.07
CA PHE A 263 11.21 -11.82 18.80
C PHE A 263 11.11 -11.62 20.31
N GLY A 264 11.52 -10.44 20.80
CA GLY A 264 11.44 -10.11 22.23
C GLY A 264 10.02 -10.20 22.77
N TYR A 265 9.04 -9.67 22.01
CA TYR A 265 7.63 -9.74 22.37
C TYR A 265 7.09 -11.19 22.39
N ALA A 266 7.55 -12.06 21.48
CA ALA A 266 7.22 -13.48 21.50
C ALA A 266 8.00 -14.29 22.56
N GLY A 267 8.88 -13.66 23.34
CA GLY A 267 9.73 -14.33 24.33
C GLY A 267 10.79 -15.25 23.69
N LEU A 268 11.35 -14.83 22.55
CA LEU A 268 12.37 -15.55 21.80
C LEU A 268 13.64 -14.70 21.66
N ASP A 269 14.81 -15.36 21.61
CA ASP A 269 16.09 -14.71 21.31
C ASP A 269 16.39 -14.78 19.81
N TRP A 270 16.24 -13.65 19.12
CA TRP A 270 16.40 -13.57 17.67
C TRP A 270 17.76 -14.08 17.17
N LYS A 271 18.83 -13.97 17.97
CA LYS A 271 20.18 -14.40 17.58
C LYS A 271 20.28 -15.90 17.34
N LYS A 272 19.38 -16.69 17.94
CA LYS A 272 19.31 -18.15 17.74
C LYS A 272 18.70 -18.54 16.41
N TYR A 273 17.81 -17.70 15.86
CA TYR A 273 16.94 -18.06 14.74
C TYR A 273 17.23 -17.29 13.45
N VAL A 274 17.73 -16.05 13.54
CA VAL A 274 17.94 -15.22 12.35
C VAL A 274 19.24 -15.58 11.66
N LYS A 275 19.16 -15.82 10.35
CA LYS A 275 20.30 -16.06 9.46
C LYS A 275 20.34 -15.01 8.37
N LYS A 276 21.54 -14.56 8.01
CA LYS A 276 21.75 -13.70 6.85
C LYS A 276 21.74 -14.56 5.58
N ASP A 277 21.07 -14.06 4.56
CA ASP A 277 21.01 -14.69 3.24
C ASP A 277 21.38 -13.65 2.17
N GLU A 278 22.49 -13.87 1.48
CA GLU A 278 23.03 -12.96 0.47
C GLU A 278 22.08 -12.77 -0.72
N LEU A 279 21.26 -13.78 -1.03
CA LEU A 279 20.26 -13.71 -2.11
C LEU A 279 19.12 -12.72 -1.82
N LEU A 280 18.98 -12.29 -0.56
CA LEU A 280 17.98 -11.30 -0.13
C LEU A 280 18.52 -9.87 -0.09
N PHE A 281 19.79 -9.66 -0.43
CA PHE A 281 20.35 -8.31 -0.58
C PHE A 281 19.94 -7.71 -1.92
N ARG A 282 19.71 -6.40 -1.91
CA ARG A 282 19.28 -5.67 -3.10
C ARG A 282 20.49 -5.09 -3.83
N PRO A 283 20.53 -5.14 -5.18
CA PRO A 283 21.60 -4.52 -5.96
C PRO A 283 21.75 -3.01 -5.74
N ALA A 284 20.61 -2.32 -5.53
CA ALA A 284 20.56 -0.90 -5.22
C ALA A 284 19.69 -0.67 -3.98
N GLU A 285 20.31 -0.69 -2.80
CA GLU A 285 19.60 -0.48 -1.54
C GLU A 285 19.18 0.98 -1.35
N VAL A 286 17.99 1.19 -0.79
CA VAL A 286 17.56 2.50 -0.30
C VAL A 286 17.91 2.56 1.19
N ASN A 287 18.84 3.43 1.55
CA ASN A 287 19.43 3.42 2.91
C ASN A 287 18.49 4.02 3.96
N VAL A 288 17.81 5.14 3.67
CA VAL A 288 16.93 5.82 4.63
C VAL A 288 15.73 6.46 3.91
N LEU A 289 14.53 6.13 4.37
CA LEU A 289 13.27 6.82 3.99
C LEU A 289 12.61 7.31 5.28
N GLN A 290 12.41 8.62 5.41
CA GLN A 290 11.75 9.28 6.54
C GLN A 290 10.83 10.38 6.03
N GLY A 291 9.52 10.30 6.29
CA GLY A 291 8.56 11.25 5.75
C GLY A 291 8.37 12.48 6.64
N ASP A 292 8.43 13.67 6.06
CA ASP A 292 7.94 14.89 6.69
C ASP A 292 6.47 15.09 6.31
N TYR A 293 5.57 14.71 7.21
CA TYR A 293 4.11 14.82 7.02
C TYR A 293 3.55 16.18 7.49
N SER A 294 4.38 17.22 7.64
CA SER A 294 3.97 18.53 8.15
C SER A 294 2.81 19.15 7.35
N LYS A 295 2.80 19.00 6.03
CA LYS A 295 1.70 19.47 5.16
C LYS A 295 0.41 18.70 5.46
N ALA A 296 0.45 17.38 5.55
CA ALA A 296 -0.71 16.55 5.87
C ALA A 296 -1.29 16.90 7.26
N LYS A 297 -0.42 17.13 8.25
CA LYS A 297 -0.85 17.58 9.58
C LYS A 297 -1.54 18.94 9.55
N LYS A 298 -0.97 19.91 8.82
CA LYS A 298 -1.50 21.27 8.75
C LYS A 298 -2.80 21.37 7.96
N ILE A 299 -2.88 20.68 6.81
CA ILE A 299 -3.98 20.84 5.85
C ILE A 299 -5.08 19.80 6.07
N LEU A 300 -4.70 18.53 6.25
CA LEU A 300 -5.68 17.43 6.42
C LEU A 300 -6.08 17.22 7.88
N GLY A 301 -5.36 17.82 8.84
CA GLY A 301 -5.49 17.50 10.26
C GLY A 301 -5.05 16.08 10.60
N TRP A 302 -4.30 15.43 9.71
CA TRP A 302 -3.92 14.02 9.84
C TRP A 302 -2.64 13.86 10.68
N LYS A 303 -2.57 12.82 11.50
CA LYS A 303 -1.36 12.37 12.20
C LYS A 303 -1.41 10.86 12.38
N PRO A 304 -0.26 10.16 12.38
CA PRO A 304 -0.22 8.75 12.76
C PRO A 304 -0.70 8.58 14.21
N THR A 305 -1.42 7.50 14.49
CA THR A 305 -1.94 7.19 15.83
C THR A 305 -1.30 5.95 16.42
N VAL A 306 -0.92 4.98 15.58
CA VAL A 306 -0.23 3.76 16.01
C VAL A 306 1.28 3.98 16.03
N LYS A 307 1.90 3.72 17.18
CA LYS A 307 3.36 3.78 17.36
C LYS A 307 4.03 2.53 16.80
N PHE A 308 5.33 2.65 16.48
CA PHE A 308 6.11 1.56 15.91
C PHE A 308 6.09 0.27 16.75
N GLU A 309 6.28 0.37 18.07
CA GLU A 309 6.24 -0.80 18.95
C GLU A 309 4.86 -1.48 18.97
N ASP A 310 3.79 -0.68 18.96
CA ASP A 310 2.41 -1.20 19.00
C ASP A 310 2.04 -1.86 17.67
N LEU A 311 2.52 -1.30 16.54
CA LEU A 311 2.41 -1.92 15.22
C LEU A 311 3.08 -3.31 15.19
N VAL A 312 4.31 -3.42 15.71
CA VAL A 312 5.04 -4.70 15.75
C VAL A 312 4.26 -5.73 16.57
N LYS A 313 3.82 -5.36 17.77
CA LYS A 313 3.03 -6.25 18.66
C LYS A 313 1.73 -6.71 18.00
N MET A 314 0.97 -5.77 17.44
CA MET A 314 -0.29 -6.04 16.73
C MET A 314 -0.09 -7.07 15.61
N MET A 315 0.99 -6.96 14.85
CA MET A 315 1.30 -7.91 13.78
C MET A 315 1.69 -9.28 14.32
N VAL A 316 2.52 -9.36 15.36
CA VAL A 316 2.91 -10.64 16.00
C VAL A 316 1.71 -11.35 16.61
N ASP A 317 0.86 -10.64 17.35
CA ASP A 317 -0.33 -11.20 17.98
C ASP A 317 -1.28 -11.80 16.94
N ALA A 318 -1.54 -11.07 15.86
CA ALA A 318 -2.42 -11.53 14.79
C ALA A 318 -1.87 -12.75 14.04
N ASP A 319 -0.56 -12.83 13.80
CA ASP A 319 0.02 -14.02 13.16
C ASP A 319 0.08 -15.24 14.10
N LEU A 320 0.29 -15.03 15.41
CA LEU A 320 0.16 -16.09 16.42
C LEU A 320 -1.27 -16.63 16.48
N GLU A 321 -2.27 -15.75 16.53
CA GLU A 321 -3.69 -16.14 16.54
C GLU A 321 -4.06 -16.91 15.28
N ARG A 322 -3.68 -16.39 14.11
CA ARG A 322 -3.95 -17.04 12.81
C ARG A 322 -3.37 -18.46 12.73
N LEU A 323 -2.16 -18.67 13.24
CA LEU A 323 -1.52 -19.99 13.18
C LEU A 323 -2.05 -20.95 14.26
N LYS A 324 -2.39 -20.47 15.47
CA LYS A 324 -3.04 -21.30 16.50
C LYS A 324 -4.36 -21.90 15.99
N ASN A 325 -5.15 -21.11 15.28
CA ASN A 325 -6.41 -21.55 14.69
C ASN A 325 -6.24 -22.54 13.51
N ARG A 326 -5.01 -22.78 13.03
CA ARG A 326 -4.70 -23.80 12.01
C ARG A 326 -4.12 -25.09 12.59
N VAL A 327 -3.57 -25.04 13.80
CA VAL A 327 -2.92 -26.18 14.48
C VAL A 327 -3.90 -26.91 15.40
N CYS A 328 -5.00 -26.27 15.80
CA CYS A 328 -6.12 -26.89 16.52
C CYS A 328 -7.16 -27.43 15.54
#